data_AF-A0A6I1QG85-F1
#
_entry.id   AF-A0A6I1QG85-F1
#
_cell.length_a   1.000
_cell.length_b   1.000
_cell.length_c   1.000
_cell.angle_alpha   90.00
_cell.angle_beta   90.00
_cell.angle_gamma   90.00
#
_symmetry.space_group_name_H-M   'P 1'
#
loop_
_entity.id
_entity.type
_entity.pdbx_description
1 polymer ?
#
loop_
_entity_poly.entity_id
_entity_poly.type
_entity_poly.pdbx_seq_one_letter_code
_entity_poly.pdbx_strand_id
1 'polypeptide(L)'
;MSFKIKSLVLVGISALALNGCDSDTVDHIQDELQTTLINAGQELNNVKVEAELEKTFHLSHADAVYVTKHHFEQAEYVSNVANPIFTDVKFNFVTSSVAAGWENTLGTPQQWDTQAENNVRRMLGQIAFIVNTKEFANRFDSAGLEKMDARAFHSGIGDARTIPSNYAAFKDVVNDSIQSWNDATYQIAAFNVSATDKETLNNAHFDSVQGEPKLYANLSAAQKSADLHQNAAQLLRELTHTVGYAHDSVLPNNIPYYVQAITSPGGMNDINCDILLNNGQLQNGVWASRCNSDALDADPATQTPPLTADDGAEYLNINLFARFFGKSDAS
;
A
#
# COMPACT_ATOMS: atom_id res chain seq x y z
N MET A 1 -19.86 18.94 -11.05
CA MET A 1 -19.81 19.34 -9.61
C MET A 1 -20.35 20.74 -9.32
N SER A 2 -20.11 21.77 -10.14
CA SER A 2 -20.66 23.14 -9.91
C SER A 2 -22.19 23.21 -9.70
N PHE A 3 -22.97 22.30 -10.29
CA PHE A 3 -24.44 22.35 -10.20
C PHE A 3 -24.99 21.91 -8.84
N LYS A 4 -24.41 20.89 -8.19
CA LYS A 4 -24.94 20.37 -6.91
C LYS A 4 -24.74 21.35 -5.75
N ILE A 5 -23.55 21.94 -5.65
CA ILE A 5 -23.21 22.93 -4.60
C ILE A 5 -24.02 24.22 -4.77
N LYS A 6 -24.19 24.69 -6.03
CA LYS A 6 -25.00 25.88 -6.32
C LYS A 6 -26.48 25.65 -6.02
N SER A 7 -27.02 24.47 -6.29
CA SER A 7 -28.42 24.14 -5.97
C SER A 7 -28.67 24.06 -4.46
N LEU A 8 -27.73 23.53 -3.66
CA LEU A 8 -27.90 23.39 -2.21
C LEU A 8 -27.93 24.74 -1.48
N VAL A 9 -26.98 25.63 -1.79
CA VAL A 9 -26.91 26.98 -1.19
C VAL A 9 -28.12 27.83 -1.57
N LEU A 10 -28.62 27.67 -2.80
CA LEU A 10 -29.81 28.39 -3.27
C LEU A 10 -31.09 27.94 -2.56
N VAL A 11 -31.23 26.64 -2.27
CA VAL A 11 -32.37 26.09 -1.51
C VAL A 11 -32.38 26.61 -0.07
N GLY A 12 -31.22 26.63 0.60
CA GLY A 12 -31.10 27.14 1.96
C GLY A 12 -31.48 28.63 2.11
N ILE A 13 -31.01 29.48 1.19
CA ILE A 13 -31.34 30.91 1.17
C ILE A 13 -32.83 31.14 0.84
N SER A 14 -33.42 30.30 -0.01
CA SER A 14 -34.83 30.41 -0.40
C SER A 14 -35.79 30.04 0.74
N ALA A 15 -35.43 29.04 1.56
CA ALA A 15 -36.23 28.62 2.73
C ALA A 15 -36.26 29.69 3.84
N LEU A 16 -35.12 30.36 4.08
CA LEU A 16 -35.02 31.48 5.04
C LEU A 16 -35.82 32.71 4.61
N ALA A 17 -35.93 32.96 3.29
CA ALA A 17 -36.67 34.11 2.76
C ALA A 17 -38.20 33.91 2.73
N LEU A 18 -38.69 32.67 2.80
CA LEU A 18 -40.12 32.35 2.62
C LEU A 18 -40.89 32.06 3.93
N ASN A 19 -40.21 31.76 5.05
CA ASN A 19 -40.86 31.37 6.31
C ASN A 19 -40.67 32.36 7.46
N GLY A 20 -40.84 33.65 7.18
CA GLY A 20 -41.00 34.64 8.25
C GLY A 20 -42.33 34.43 9.00
N CYS A 21 -42.24 34.06 10.29
CA CYS A 21 -43.19 34.30 11.40
C CYS A 21 -43.51 33.12 12.35
N ASP A 22 -42.68 32.08 12.44
CA ASP A 22 -42.82 31.10 13.53
C ASP A 22 -41.45 30.68 14.08
N SER A 23 -41.14 30.96 15.35
CA SER A 23 -39.80 30.76 15.91
C SER A 23 -39.36 29.29 15.86
N ASP A 24 -40.29 28.37 16.08
CA ASP A 24 -40.03 26.93 16.07
C ASP A 24 -39.71 26.43 14.66
N THR A 25 -40.25 27.09 13.62
CA THR A 25 -39.96 26.77 12.22
C THR A 25 -38.60 27.36 11.79
N VAL A 26 -38.22 28.52 12.34
CA VAL A 26 -36.92 29.15 12.08
C VAL A 26 -35.78 28.34 12.71
N ASP A 27 -35.94 27.87 13.94
CA ASP A 27 -34.93 27.06 14.63
C ASP A 27 -34.73 25.71 13.92
N HIS A 28 -35.80 25.05 13.49
CA HIS A 28 -35.70 23.79 12.75
C HIS A 28 -35.02 23.95 11.37
N ILE A 29 -35.32 25.02 10.64
CA ILE A 29 -34.66 25.34 9.36
C ILE A 29 -33.18 25.67 9.59
N GLN A 30 -32.85 26.37 10.69
CA GLN A 30 -31.47 26.68 11.03
C GLN A 30 -30.65 25.42 11.30
N ASP A 31 -31.20 24.46 12.05
CA ASP A 31 -30.54 23.18 12.33
C ASP A 31 -30.36 22.32 11.08
N GLU A 32 -31.38 22.24 10.21
CA GLU A 32 -31.28 21.55 8.92
C GLU A 32 -30.25 22.20 7.99
N LEU A 33 -30.21 23.54 7.94
CA LEU A 33 -29.24 24.28 7.15
C LEU A 33 -27.82 24.07 7.69
N GLN A 34 -27.64 24.14 9.00
CA GLN A 34 -26.35 23.91 9.64
C GLN A 34 -25.84 22.49 9.36
N THR A 35 -26.70 21.49 9.50
CA THR A 35 -26.38 20.09 9.16
C THR A 35 -26.01 19.95 7.69
N THR A 36 -26.77 20.58 6.79
CA THR A 36 -26.51 20.56 5.34
C THR A 36 -25.18 21.22 4.99
N LEU A 37 -24.84 22.35 5.63
CA LEU A 37 -23.57 23.05 5.43
C LEU A 37 -22.39 22.27 5.99
N ILE A 38 -22.54 21.60 7.15
CA ILE A 38 -21.53 20.71 7.71
C ILE A 38 -21.28 19.55 6.76
N ASN A 39 -22.32 18.88 6.29
CA ASN A 39 -22.21 17.76 5.35
C ASN A 39 -21.56 18.18 4.03
N ALA A 40 -21.96 19.32 3.46
CA ALA A 40 -21.35 19.85 2.25
C ALA A 40 -19.87 20.25 2.46
N GLY A 41 -19.53 20.77 3.65
CA GLY A 41 -18.16 21.07 4.05
C GLY A 41 -17.30 19.81 4.14
N GLN A 42 -17.84 18.74 4.73
CA GLN A 42 -17.20 17.43 4.81
C GLN A 42 -17.01 16.80 3.43
N GLU A 43 -18.04 16.80 2.58
CA GLU A 43 -17.93 16.31 1.21
C GLU A 43 -16.86 17.06 0.41
N LEU A 44 -16.78 18.39 0.57
CA LEU A 44 -15.75 19.19 -0.09
C LEU A 44 -14.35 18.85 0.45
N ASN A 45 -14.21 18.58 1.75
CA ASN A 45 -12.94 18.16 2.34
C ASN A 45 -12.51 16.80 1.80
N ASN A 46 -13.44 15.83 1.74
CA ASN A 46 -13.21 14.50 1.19
C ASN A 46 -12.70 14.57 -0.25
N VAL A 47 -13.35 15.35 -1.12
CA VAL A 47 -12.93 15.51 -2.52
C VAL A 47 -11.52 16.08 -2.65
N LYS A 48 -11.09 16.96 -1.74
CA LYS A 48 -9.71 17.49 -1.74
C LYS A 48 -8.70 16.43 -1.33
N VAL A 49 -9.00 15.66 -0.28
CA VAL A 49 -8.16 14.54 0.17
C VAL A 49 -8.06 13.50 -0.94
N GLU A 50 -9.18 13.07 -1.52
CA GLU A 50 -9.23 12.11 -2.63
C GLU A 50 -8.36 12.56 -3.81
N ALA A 51 -8.49 13.81 -4.24
CA ALA A 51 -7.72 14.35 -5.36
C ALA A 51 -6.21 14.39 -5.08
N GLU A 52 -5.79 14.69 -3.85
CA GLU A 52 -4.38 14.68 -3.46
C GLU A 52 -3.83 13.25 -3.40
N LEU A 53 -4.62 12.29 -2.91
CA LEU A 53 -4.25 10.89 -2.88
C LEU A 53 -4.09 10.28 -4.29
N GLU A 54 -5.00 10.61 -5.21
CA GLU A 54 -4.87 10.20 -6.62
C GLU A 54 -3.62 10.80 -7.27
N LYS A 55 -3.38 12.09 -7.05
CA LYS A 55 -2.30 12.83 -7.70
C LYS A 55 -0.92 12.44 -7.19
N THR A 56 -0.75 12.36 -5.87
CA THR A 56 0.56 12.22 -5.22
C THR A 56 0.89 10.76 -4.96
N PHE A 57 -0.11 9.95 -4.58
CA PHE A 57 0.10 8.53 -4.25
C PHE A 57 -0.35 7.59 -5.35
N HIS A 58 -0.79 8.10 -6.51
CA HIS A 58 -1.23 7.30 -7.65
C HIS A 58 -2.37 6.32 -7.30
N LEU A 59 -3.16 6.61 -6.25
CA LEU A 59 -4.34 5.81 -5.94
C LEU A 59 -5.34 5.88 -7.10
N SER A 60 -6.02 4.76 -7.36
CA SER A 60 -7.20 4.79 -8.20
C SER A 60 -8.28 5.63 -7.51
N HIS A 61 -9.16 6.27 -8.29
CA HIS A 61 -10.29 7.03 -7.73
C HIS A 61 -11.13 6.18 -6.75
N ALA A 62 -11.36 4.91 -7.09
CA ALA A 62 -12.10 3.99 -6.22
C ALA A 62 -11.40 3.74 -4.88
N ASP A 63 -10.07 3.56 -4.89
CA ASP A 63 -9.30 3.36 -3.66
C ASP A 63 -9.23 4.66 -2.83
N ALA A 64 -9.09 5.83 -3.47
CA ALA A 64 -9.07 7.14 -2.82
C ALA A 64 -10.41 7.45 -2.12
N VAL A 65 -11.54 7.18 -2.79
CA VAL A 65 -12.89 7.29 -2.19
C VAL A 65 -13.05 6.29 -1.05
N TYR A 66 -12.59 5.05 -1.23
CA TYR A 66 -12.69 4.02 -0.19
C TYR A 66 -11.96 4.45 1.10
N VAL A 67 -10.70 4.89 1.03
CA VAL A 67 -9.97 5.35 2.22
C VAL A 67 -10.58 6.57 2.85
N THR A 68 -11.04 7.52 2.05
CA THR A 68 -11.59 8.77 2.58
C THR A 68 -12.90 8.49 3.31
N LYS A 69 -13.69 7.53 2.82
CA LYS A 69 -14.95 7.11 3.45
C LYS A 69 -14.74 6.27 4.71
N HIS A 70 -13.79 5.34 4.71
CA HIS A 70 -13.66 4.34 5.77
C HIS A 70 -12.49 4.59 6.74
N HIS A 71 -11.50 5.39 6.33
CA HIS A 71 -10.25 5.66 7.03
C HIS A 71 -9.84 7.14 6.90
N PHE A 72 -10.79 8.07 7.06
CA PHE A 72 -10.59 9.50 6.78
C PHE A 72 -9.35 10.09 7.46
N GLU A 73 -9.12 9.78 8.74
CA GLU A 73 -7.95 10.32 9.48
C GLU A 73 -6.62 9.87 8.89
N GLN A 74 -6.55 8.63 8.39
CA GLN A 74 -5.36 8.11 7.71
C GLN A 74 -5.21 8.76 6.33
N ALA A 75 -6.32 8.87 5.57
CA ALA A 75 -6.36 9.53 4.28
C ALA A 75 -5.89 10.99 4.36
N GLU A 76 -6.43 11.75 5.33
CA GLU A 76 -6.07 13.15 5.59
C GLU A 76 -4.62 13.29 6.07
N TYR A 77 -4.14 12.39 6.91
CA TYR A 77 -2.73 12.40 7.33
C TYR A 77 -1.80 12.18 6.13
N VAL A 78 -2.03 11.12 5.34
CA VAL A 78 -1.18 10.75 4.21
C VAL A 78 -1.20 11.84 3.14
N SER A 79 -2.36 12.45 2.86
CA SER A 79 -2.46 13.57 1.90
C SER A 79 -1.64 14.80 2.28
N ASN A 80 -1.22 14.92 3.54
CA ASN A 80 -0.46 16.07 4.06
C ASN A 80 0.96 15.69 4.50
N VAL A 81 1.40 14.46 4.29
CA VAL A 81 2.73 14.02 4.74
C VAL A 81 3.83 14.73 3.93
N ALA A 82 4.86 15.23 4.61
CA ALA A 82 6.00 15.83 3.94
C ALA A 82 6.92 14.74 3.36
N ASN A 83 7.44 14.97 2.15
CA ASN A 83 8.43 14.12 1.46
C ASN A 83 8.06 12.63 1.34
N PRO A 84 6.83 12.25 0.94
CA PRO A 84 6.42 10.85 0.93
C PRO A 84 7.29 9.96 0.02
N ILE A 85 7.50 8.71 0.39
CA ILE A 85 8.27 7.76 -0.45
C ILE A 85 7.41 7.08 -1.51
N PHE A 86 8.02 6.70 -2.63
CA PHE A 86 7.38 6.06 -3.78
C PHE A 86 6.24 6.87 -4.44
N THR A 87 6.25 8.19 -4.29
CA THR A 87 5.24 9.11 -4.85
C THR A 87 5.76 9.88 -6.07
N ASP A 88 6.99 10.39 -5.99
CA ASP A 88 7.67 11.11 -7.07
C ASP A 88 8.33 10.17 -8.10
N VAL A 89 7.61 9.13 -8.52
CA VAL A 89 8.08 8.16 -9.50
C VAL A 89 7.10 7.99 -10.66
N LYS A 90 7.64 7.74 -11.85
CA LYS A 90 6.84 7.38 -13.04
C LYS A 90 6.89 5.87 -13.26
N PHE A 91 5.80 5.29 -13.74
CA PHE A 91 5.73 3.88 -14.09
C PHE A 91 5.67 3.70 -15.60
N ASN A 92 6.74 3.15 -16.18
CA ASN A 92 6.83 2.83 -17.60
C ASN A 92 6.74 1.31 -17.82
N PHE A 93 5.61 0.87 -18.33
CA PHE A 93 5.35 -0.54 -18.63
C PHE A 93 5.94 -0.87 -20.01
N VAL A 94 6.96 -1.73 -20.04
CA VAL A 94 7.77 -2.01 -21.23
C VAL A 94 7.74 -3.49 -21.60
N THR A 95 8.17 -3.77 -22.83
CA THR A 95 8.11 -5.10 -23.46
C THR A 95 9.49 -5.62 -23.90
N SER A 96 10.58 -4.97 -23.45
CA SER A 96 11.97 -5.20 -23.91
C SER A 96 12.86 -5.95 -22.89
N SER A 97 14.05 -6.35 -23.37
CA SER A 97 14.91 -7.41 -22.83
C SER A 97 15.27 -7.28 -21.36
N VAL A 98 15.33 -8.44 -20.71
CA VAL A 98 15.84 -8.67 -19.36
C VAL A 98 17.23 -8.05 -19.19
N ALA A 99 17.57 -7.61 -17.98
CA ALA A 99 18.94 -7.23 -17.67
C ALA A 99 19.89 -8.39 -18.00
N ALA A 100 21.10 -8.08 -18.47
CA ALA A 100 22.08 -9.10 -18.82
C ALA A 100 22.35 -10.02 -17.62
N GLY A 101 22.33 -11.34 -17.83
CA GLY A 101 22.50 -12.35 -16.78
C GLY A 101 21.19 -12.86 -16.16
N TRP A 102 20.05 -12.29 -16.52
CA TRP A 102 18.73 -12.70 -16.03
C TRP A 102 17.96 -13.61 -16.99
N GLU A 103 18.57 -13.99 -18.11
CA GLU A 103 17.93 -14.78 -19.18
C GLU A 103 17.55 -16.20 -18.73
N ASN A 104 18.21 -16.71 -17.69
CA ASN A 104 17.90 -18.01 -17.08
C ASN A 104 16.92 -17.89 -15.90
N THR A 105 16.74 -16.69 -15.35
CA THR A 105 15.88 -16.42 -14.17
C THR A 105 14.46 -16.07 -14.58
N LEU A 106 14.34 -15.25 -15.63
CA LEU A 106 13.08 -14.75 -16.17
C LEU A 106 12.80 -15.42 -17.51
N GLY A 107 11.55 -15.81 -17.75
CA GLY A 107 11.15 -16.36 -19.05
C GLY A 107 11.19 -15.31 -20.16
N THR A 108 10.59 -15.62 -21.30
CA THR A 108 10.49 -14.64 -22.39
C THR A 108 9.66 -13.42 -21.97
N PRO A 109 10.12 -12.17 -22.23
CA PRO A 109 9.31 -10.97 -22.03
C PRO A 109 7.94 -11.11 -22.72
N GLN A 110 6.89 -10.65 -22.05
CA GLN A 110 5.52 -10.69 -22.52
C GLN A 110 5.01 -9.27 -22.78
N GLN A 111 4.03 -9.18 -23.69
CA GLN A 111 3.23 -7.97 -23.82
C GLN A 111 2.32 -7.84 -22.58
N TRP A 112 2.19 -6.63 -22.07
CA TRP A 112 1.22 -6.33 -21.01
C TRP A 112 -0.21 -6.45 -21.56
N ASP A 113 -1.08 -7.08 -20.78
CA ASP A 113 -2.52 -6.91 -20.93
C ASP A 113 -3.03 -5.83 -19.97
N THR A 114 -4.20 -5.29 -20.29
CA THR A 114 -4.83 -4.20 -19.52
C THR A 114 -5.10 -4.57 -18.07
N GLN A 115 -5.49 -5.81 -17.77
CA GLN A 115 -5.83 -6.23 -16.41
C GLN A 115 -4.59 -6.31 -15.54
N ALA A 116 -3.54 -6.97 -16.03
CA ALA A 116 -2.27 -7.08 -15.33
C ALA A 116 -1.63 -5.72 -15.09
N GLU A 117 -1.61 -4.85 -16.09
CA GLU A 117 -1.07 -3.49 -15.96
C GLU A 117 -1.85 -2.69 -14.91
N ASN A 118 -3.19 -2.70 -14.99
CA ASN A 118 -4.03 -1.99 -14.02
C ASN A 118 -3.85 -2.51 -12.59
N ASN A 119 -3.75 -3.82 -12.41
CA ASN A 119 -3.51 -4.42 -11.10
C ASN A 119 -2.16 -4.01 -10.52
N VAL A 120 -1.09 -4.01 -11.33
CA VAL A 120 0.23 -3.55 -10.88
C VAL A 120 0.22 -2.06 -10.56
N ARG A 121 -0.41 -1.21 -11.38
CA ARG A 121 -0.59 0.22 -11.07
C ARG A 121 -1.33 0.42 -9.76
N ARG A 122 -2.43 -0.33 -9.54
CA ARG A 122 -3.21 -0.30 -8.31
C ARG A 122 -2.36 -0.68 -7.11
N MET A 123 -1.57 -1.76 -7.20
CA MET A 123 -0.63 -2.16 -6.15
C MET A 123 0.41 -1.09 -5.85
N LEU A 124 1.03 -0.50 -6.86
CA LEU A 124 2.03 0.56 -6.67
C LEU A 124 1.45 1.77 -5.94
N GLY A 125 0.26 2.23 -6.32
CA GLY A 125 -0.38 3.36 -5.65
C GLY A 125 -0.75 3.05 -4.20
N GLN A 126 -1.29 1.86 -3.94
CA GLN A 126 -1.63 1.44 -2.58
C GLN A 126 -0.40 1.21 -1.70
N ILE A 127 0.69 0.70 -2.27
CA ILE A 127 1.98 0.62 -1.59
C ILE A 127 2.41 2.02 -1.17
N ALA A 128 2.43 2.98 -2.11
CA ALA A 128 2.80 4.37 -1.82
C ALA A 128 1.92 4.95 -0.71
N PHE A 129 0.60 4.72 -0.71
CA PHE A 129 -0.28 5.15 0.37
C PHE A 129 0.10 4.50 1.72
N ILE A 130 0.16 3.16 1.78
CA ILE A 130 0.33 2.41 3.04
C ILE A 130 1.66 2.70 3.71
N VAL A 131 2.76 2.72 2.96
CA VAL A 131 4.09 2.92 3.56
C VAL A 131 4.26 4.32 4.13
N ASN A 132 3.40 5.28 3.77
CA ASN A 132 3.41 6.65 4.28
C ASN A 132 2.38 6.88 5.41
N THR A 133 1.68 5.85 5.88
CA THR A 133 0.77 5.94 7.03
C THR A 133 1.54 6.00 8.36
N LYS A 134 0.91 6.55 9.41
CA LYS A 134 1.44 6.49 10.79
C LYS A 134 1.61 5.05 11.27
N GLU A 135 0.68 4.18 10.90
CA GLU A 135 0.63 2.79 11.33
C GLU A 135 1.84 2.01 10.80
N PHE A 136 2.17 2.16 9.52
CA PHE A 136 3.39 1.57 8.96
C PHE A 136 4.65 2.13 9.62
N ALA A 137 4.75 3.45 9.80
CA ALA A 137 5.92 4.07 10.44
C ALA A 137 6.14 3.55 11.87
N ASN A 138 5.09 3.53 12.69
CA ASN A 138 5.13 3.01 14.05
C ASN A 138 5.52 1.54 14.08
N ARG A 139 4.97 0.73 13.15
CA ARG A 139 5.29 -0.69 13.07
C ARG A 139 6.73 -0.91 12.63
N PHE A 140 7.22 -0.15 11.65
CA PHE A 140 8.60 -0.19 11.20
C PHE A 140 9.58 0.09 12.35
N ASP A 141 9.27 1.05 13.22
CA ASP A 141 10.12 1.42 14.35
C ASP A 141 10.08 0.42 15.53
N SER A 142 9.03 -0.38 15.64
CA SER A 142 8.79 -1.23 16.83
C SER A 142 8.85 -2.74 16.57
N ALA A 143 8.81 -3.20 15.31
CA ALA A 143 8.67 -4.63 14.97
C ALA A 143 9.97 -5.45 15.03
N GLY A 144 11.08 -4.89 15.52
CA GLY A 144 12.34 -5.60 15.75
C GLY A 144 13.52 -5.15 14.88
N LEU A 145 13.49 -3.93 14.33
CA LEU A 145 14.58 -3.35 13.53
C LEU A 145 15.94 -3.40 14.24
N GLU A 146 15.95 -3.21 15.57
CA GLU A 146 17.14 -3.24 16.43
C GLU A 146 17.82 -4.60 16.54
N LYS A 147 17.15 -5.66 16.07
CA LYS A 147 17.63 -7.04 16.13
C LYS A 147 18.20 -7.53 14.81
N MET A 148 18.26 -6.66 13.80
CA MET A 148 18.84 -6.99 12.52
C MET A 148 20.35 -7.22 12.61
N ASP A 149 20.86 -8.14 11.79
CA ASP A 149 22.30 -8.41 11.69
C ASP A 149 22.90 -7.55 10.58
N ALA A 150 23.83 -6.66 10.94
CA ALA A 150 24.50 -5.78 9.99
C ALA A 150 25.19 -6.55 8.83
N ARG A 151 25.54 -7.82 9.02
CA ARG A 151 26.11 -8.66 7.95
C ARG A 151 25.13 -8.86 6.79
N ALA A 152 23.83 -8.86 7.03
CA ALA A 152 22.81 -9.02 5.97
C ALA A 152 22.72 -7.81 5.02
N PHE A 153 23.47 -6.73 5.31
CA PHE A 153 23.44 -5.50 4.54
C PHE A 153 24.72 -5.26 3.73
N HIS A 154 25.72 -6.16 3.80
CA HIS A 154 27.04 -5.94 3.19
C HIS A 154 26.99 -5.74 1.66
N SER A 155 25.98 -6.33 1.01
CA SER A 155 25.74 -6.28 -0.44
C SER A 155 24.87 -5.10 -0.84
N GLY A 156 24.35 -4.32 0.12
CA GLY A 156 23.61 -3.08 -0.13
C GLY A 156 24.37 -2.07 -0.99
N ILE A 157 23.66 -1.07 -1.51
CA ILE A 157 24.25 0.04 -2.30
C ILE A 157 24.08 1.34 -1.51
N GLY A 158 25.13 2.18 -1.47
CA GLY A 158 25.10 3.44 -0.73
C GLY A 158 24.73 3.25 0.75
N ASP A 159 23.79 4.04 1.24
CA ASP A 159 23.32 4.01 2.63
C ASP A 159 22.48 2.77 2.95
N ALA A 160 21.95 2.08 1.93
CA ALA A 160 21.27 0.79 2.08
C ALA A 160 22.22 -0.35 2.50
N ARG A 161 23.53 -0.08 2.67
CA ARG A 161 24.52 -0.97 3.31
C ARG A 161 24.40 -1.06 4.83
N THR A 162 23.50 -0.29 5.42
CA THR A 162 23.32 -0.21 6.87
C THR A 162 21.88 -0.46 7.26
N ILE A 163 21.68 -0.91 8.51
CA ILE A 163 20.36 -1.00 9.10
C ILE A 163 19.89 0.44 9.37
N PRO A 164 18.74 0.88 8.82
CA PRO A 164 18.21 2.20 9.14
C PRO A 164 17.88 2.28 10.64
N SER A 165 18.09 3.43 11.26
CA SER A 165 17.86 3.60 12.70
C SER A 165 16.37 3.69 13.09
N ASN A 166 15.52 4.05 12.13
CA ASN A 166 14.07 4.19 12.23
C ASN A 166 13.47 4.39 10.82
N TYR A 167 12.17 4.58 10.75
CA TYR A 167 11.41 4.81 9.53
C TYR A 167 11.85 6.09 8.80
N ALA A 168 12.19 7.16 9.52
CA ALA A 168 12.69 8.38 8.88
C ALA A 168 14.01 8.15 8.14
N ALA A 169 14.95 7.42 8.75
CA ALA A 169 16.20 7.05 8.09
C ALA A 169 15.96 6.12 6.89
N PHE A 170 15.03 5.16 7.00
CA PHE A 170 14.63 4.32 5.86
C PHE A 170 14.07 5.17 4.71
N LYS A 171 13.22 6.15 5.04
CA LYS A 171 12.57 7.06 4.10
C LYS A 171 13.58 7.93 3.35
N ASP A 172 14.60 8.43 4.05
CA ASP A 172 15.70 9.20 3.46
C ASP A 172 16.46 8.36 2.43
N VAL A 173 16.81 7.11 2.76
CA VAL A 173 17.49 6.18 1.81
C VAL A 173 16.65 5.95 0.54
N VAL A 174 15.34 5.73 0.69
CA VAL A 174 14.43 5.51 -0.45
C VAL A 174 14.39 6.76 -1.35
N ASN A 175 14.19 7.94 -0.76
CA ASN A 175 14.08 9.19 -1.50
C ASN A 175 15.41 9.59 -2.17
N ASP A 176 16.53 9.47 -1.46
CA ASP A 176 17.86 9.77 -2.01
C ASP A 176 18.20 8.84 -3.19
N SER A 177 17.85 7.56 -3.08
CA SER A 177 17.99 6.63 -4.20
C SER A 177 17.13 7.05 -5.39
N ILE A 178 15.84 7.35 -5.20
CA ILE A 178 14.94 7.78 -6.29
C ILE A 178 15.45 9.06 -6.95
N GLN A 179 15.93 10.03 -6.17
CA GLN A 179 16.50 11.29 -6.67
C GLN A 179 17.80 11.09 -7.45
N SER A 180 18.55 10.03 -7.16
CA SER A 180 19.77 9.68 -7.91
C SER A 180 19.48 9.13 -9.32
N TRP A 181 18.23 8.74 -9.61
CA TRP A 181 17.85 8.22 -10.92
C TRP A 181 17.68 9.34 -11.94
N ASN A 182 18.19 9.14 -13.15
CA ASN A 182 18.17 10.16 -14.21
C ASN A 182 16.76 10.70 -14.57
N ASP A 183 15.69 9.92 -14.39
CA ASP A 183 14.31 10.33 -14.70
C ASP A 183 13.27 9.76 -13.71
N ALA A 184 13.67 9.40 -12.48
CA ALA A 184 12.78 8.83 -11.44
C ALA A 184 11.70 7.85 -11.97
N THR A 185 12.07 6.97 -12.92
CA THR A 185 11.10 6.16 -13.68
C THR A 185 11.41 4.68 -13.50
N TYR A 186 10.44 3.94 -12.97
CA TYR A 186 10.46 2.49 -12.97
C TYR A 186 10.20 1.95 -14.38
N GLN A 187 11.09 1.09 -14.85
CA GLN A 187 10.89 0.24 -16.02
C GLN A 187 10.30 -1.09 -15.55
N ILE A 188 9.06 -1.38 -15.93
CA ILE A 188 8.33 -2.56 -15.46
C ILE A 188 8.05 -3.47 -16.64
N ALA A 189 8.67 -4.65 -16.66
CA ALA A 189 8.49 -5.64 -17.72
C ALA A 189 7.69 -6.86 -17.22
N ALA A 190 6.83 -7.40 -18.07
CA ALA A 190 6.06 -8.61 -17.79
C ALA A 190 6.78 -9.85 -18.34
N PHE A 191 6.66 -10.98 -17.62
CA PHE A 191 7.23 -12.27 -18.01
C PHE A 191 6.26 -13.41 -17.69
N ASN A 192 6.42 -14.52 -18.40
CA ASN A 192 5.90 -15.81 -17.96
C ASN A 192 6.99 -16.55 -17.19
N VAL A 193 6.61 -17.35 -16.20
CA VAL A 193 7.56 -18.23 -15.50
C VAL A 193 8.20 -19.18 -16.52
N SER A 194 9.53 -19.33 -16.50
CA SER A 194 10.20 -20.32 -17.32
C SER A 194 9.70 -21.74 -16.97
N ALA A 195 9.27 -22.49 -17.99
CA ALA A 195 8.71 -23.82 -17.87
C ALA A 195 9.71 -24.91 -17.42
N THR A 196 11.01 -24.59 -17.33
CA THR A 196 12.05 -25.62 -17.10
C THR A 196 12.51 -25.82 -15.65
N ASP A 197 12.17 -24.96 -14.67
CA ASP A 197 12.79 -25.07 -13.32
C ASP A 197 11.94 -24.68 -12.09
N LYS A 198 10.61 -24.49 -12.20
CA LYS A 198 9.82 -23.96 -11.05
C LYS A 198 8.65 -24.82 -10.56
N GLU A 199 8.72 -26.14 -10.69
CA GLU A 199 7.83 -27.01 -9.89
C GLU A 199 8.31 -27.20 -8.44
N THR A 200 9.49 -26.72 -8.04
CA THR A 200 10.04 -27.05 -6.69
C THR A 200 10.62 -25.92 -5.86
N LEU A 201 10.74 -24.67 -6.32
CA LEU A 201 11.20 -23.55 -5.46
C LEU A 201 10.47 -22.23 -5.78
N ASN A 202 9.49 -21.88 -4.94
CA ASN A 202 8.90 -20.56 -4.69
C ASN A 202 8.58 -19.65 -5.89
N ASN A 203 7.28 -19.57 -6.17
CA ASN A 203 6.59 -18.67 -7.11
C ASN A 203 6.87 -17.17 -6.83
N ALA A 204 8.04 -16.64 -7.18
CA ALA A 204 8.24 -15.19 -7.12
C ALA A 204 7.33 -14.50 -8.15
N HIS A 205 6.32 -13.76 -7.67
CA HIS A 205 5.40 -12.98 -8.51
C HIS A 205 6.03 -11.68 -9.03
N PHE A 206 7.01 -11.16 -8.29
CA PHE A 206 7.82 -10.02 -8.67
C PHE A 206 9.30 -10.31 -8.42
N ASP A 207 10.13 -9.66 -9.23
CA ASP A 207 11.59 -9.66 -9.14
C ASP A 207 12.13 -8.28 -9.52
N SER A 208 13.38 -7.99 -9.21
CA SER A 208 13.95 -6.65 -9.41
C SER A 208 15.48 -6.64 -9.47
N VAL A 209 16.05 -5.54 -9.96
CA VAL A 209 17.51 -5.35 -9.98
C VAL A 209 17.92 -4.41 -8.86
N GLN A 210 18.86 -4.86 -8.01
CA GLN A 210 19.34 -4.07 -6.88
C GLN A 210 19.86 -2.70 -7.31
N GLY A 211 19.33 -1.63 -6.70
CA GLY A 211 19.78 -0.26 -6.95
C GLY A 211 19.42 0.30 -8.32
N GLU A 212 18.64 -0.42 -9.13
CA GLU A 212 18.15 0.06 -10.42
C GLU A 212 16.62 0.13 -10.42
N PRO A 213 16.00 1.14 -11.07
CA PRO A 213 14.56 1.26 -11.16
C PRO A 213 13.96 0.28 -12.19
N LYS A 214 14.24 -1.02 -12.01
CA LYS A 214 13.79 -2.11 -12.89
C LYS A 214 13.03 -3.15 -12.06
N LEU A 215 11.79 -3.38 -12.47
CA LEU A 215 10.89 -4.36 -11.87
C LEU A 215 10.43 -5.35 -12.92
N TYR A 216 10.26 -6.59 -12.49
CA TYR A 216 9.84 -7.69 -13.34
C TYR A 216 8.63 -8.35 -12.71
N ALA A 217 7.53 -8.38 -13.45
CA ALA A 217 6.26 -8.93 -12.97
C ALA A 217 5.93 -10.22 -13.70
N ASN A 218 5.53 -11.24 -12.95
CA ASN A 218 4.90 -12.42 -13.53
C ASN A 218 3.50 -12.04 -14.02
N LEU A 219 3.28 -12.11 -15.34
CA LEU A 219 2.03 -11.69 -15.97
C LEU A 219 0.83 -12.44 -15.39
N SER A 220 0.94 -13.77 -15.28
CA SER A 220 -0.15 -14.62 -14.76
C SER A 220 -0.47 -14.37 -13.28
N ALA A 221 0.48 -13.87 -12.50
CA ALA A 221 0.25 -13.45 -11.12
C ALA A 221 -0.38 -12.05 -11.05
N ALA A 222 0.11 -11.12 -11.87
CA ALA A 222 -0.42 -9.76 -11.98
C ALA A 222 -1.89 -9.75 -12.44
N GLN A 223 -2.33 -10.75 -13.21
CA GLN A 223 -3.73 -10.89 -13.63
C GLN A 223 -4.69 -11.29 -12.48
N LYS A 224 -4.20 -11.97 -11.44
CA LYS A 224 -5.05 -12.54 -10.39
C LYS A 224 -5.43 -11.51 -9.33
N SER A 225 -6.57 -10.87 -9.54
CA SER A 225 -7.10 -9.85 -8.62
C SER A 225 -7.31 -10.37 -7.18
N ALA A 226 -7.60 -11.66 -7.00
CA ALA A 226 -7.78 -12.27 -5.67
C ALA A 226 -6.49 -12.31 -4.82
N ASP A 227 -5.32 -12.24 -5.46
CA ASP A 227 -4.02 -12.40 -4.80
C ASP A 227 -3.30 -11.05 -4.59
N LEU A 228 -3.94 -9.92 -4.92
CA LEU A 228 -3.27 -8.61 -4.96
C LEU A 228 -2.65 -8.18 -3.64
N HIS A 229 -3.25 -8.48 -2.48
CA HIS A 229 -2.65 -8.15 -1.18
C HIS A 229 -1.32 -8.89 -0.93
N GLN A 230 -1.25 -10.18 -1.30
CA GLN A 230 -0.03 -10.99 -1.14
C GLN A 230 1.04 -10.50 -2.11
N ASN A 231 0.61 -10.23 -3.34
CA ASN A 231 1.41 -9.71 -4.43
C ASN A 231 1.96 -8.31 -4.13
N ALA A 232 1.19 -7.44 -3.46
CA ALA A 232 1.61 -6.09 -3.07
C ALA A 232 2.72 -6.10 -2.01
N ALA A 233 2.62 -6.99 -1.01
CA ALA A 233 3.68 -7.15 -0.01
C ALA A 233 4.98 -7.64 -0.65
N GLN A 234 4.89 -8.58 -1.60
CA GLN A 234 6.05 -9.00 -2.39
C GLN A 234 6.58 -7.86 -3.28
N LEU A 235 5.71 -7.11 -3.94
CA LEU A 235 6.13 -5.97 -4.76
C LEU A 235 6.85 -4.91 -3.91
N LEU A 236 6.42 -4.67 -2.68
CA LEU A 236 7.12 -3.77 -1.75
C LEU A 236 8.53 -4.27 -1.40
N ARG A 237 8.72 -5.58 -1.20
CA ARG A 237 10.07 -6.18 -1.06
C ARG A 237 10.95 -5.77 -2.25
N GLU A 238 10.47 -6.02 -3.46
CA GLU A 238 11.20 -5.73 -4.69
C GLU A 238 11.45 -4.23 -4.88
N LEU A 239 10.50 -3.37 -4.55
CA LEU A 239 10.69 -1.92 -4.56
C LEU A 239 11.84 -1.50 -3.62
N THR A 240 11.94 -2.07 -2.42
CA THR A 240 13.07 -1.76 -1.54
C THR A 240 14.41 -2.31 -2.06
N HIS A 241 14.38 -3.36 -2.87
CA HIS A 241 15.58 -3.87 -3.56
C HIS A 241 16.06 -2.90 -4.65
N THR A 242 15.13 -2.34 -5.43
CA THR A 242 15.46 -1.33 -6.47
C THR A 242 16.10 -0.06 -5.92
N VAL A 243 15.87 0.29 -4.65
CA VAL A 243 16.52 1.43 -3.99
C VAL A 243 17.82 1.07 -3.27
N GLY A 244 18.28 -0.18 -3.41
CA GLY A 244 19.64 -0.60 -3.05
C GLY A 244 19.74 -1.54 -1.86
N TYR A 245 18.66 -1.87 -1.15
CA TYR A 245 18.73 -2.86 -0.06
C TYR A 245 18.87 -4.27 -0.63
N ALA A 246 19.79 -5.07 -0.09
CA ALA A 246 19.94 -6.47 -0.51
C ALA A 246 18.97 -7.41 0.20
N HIS A 247 18.64 -8.53 -0.45
CA HIS A 247 17.89 -9.63 0.17
C HIS A 247 18.48 -11.01 -0.15
N ASP A 248 19.79 -11.05 -0.39
CA ASP A 248 20.60 -12.23 -0.73
C ASP A 248 20.93 -13.14 0.46
N SER A 249 20.52 -12.78 1.67
CA SER A 249 20.78 -13.55 2.89
C SER A 249 19.87 -14.78 3.03
N VAL A 250 20.45 -15.88 3.53
CA VAL A 250 19.77 -17.17 3.81
C VAL A 250 18.64 -17.03 4.86
N LEU A 251 18.66 -15.96 5.64
CA LEU A 251 17.61 -15.60 6.59
C LEU A 251 17.01 -14.24 6.19
N PRO A 252 15.71 -14.01 6.39
CA PRO A 252 15.00 -12.77 6.06
C PRO A 252 15.29 -11.67 7.09
N ASN A 253 16.58 -11.35 7.23
CA ASN A 253 17.12 -10.43 8.21
C ASN A 253 17.60 -9.14 7.52
N ASN A 254 16.76 -8.57 6.67
CA ASN A 254 17.05 -7.39 5.88
C ASN A 254 15.77 -6.59 5.63
N ILE A 255 15.93 -5.36 5.17
CA ILE A 255 14.81 -4.42 4.96
C ILE A 255 13.75 -4.95 3.99
N PRO A 256 14.10 -5.55 2.83
CA PRO A 256 13.10 -6.06 1.91
C PRO A 256 12.15 -7.08 2.54
N TYR A 257 12.66 -8.07 3.27
CA TYR A 257 11.79 -9.01 3.96
C TYR A 257 11.07 -8.40 5.17
N TYR A 258 11.68 -7.41 5.84
CA TYR A 258 11.07 -6.72 6.97
C TYR A 258 9.81 -5.95 6.55
N VAL A 259 9.89 -5.12 5.51
CA VAL A 259 8.75 -4.35 5.01
C VAL A 259 7.65 -5.26 4.44
N GLN A 260 8.05 -6.37 3.81
CA GLN A 260 7.11 -7.38 3.36
C GLN A 260 6.41 -8.04 4.53
N ALA A 261 7.13 -8.38 5.60
CA ALA A 261 6.55 -9.02 6.76
C ALA A 261 5.56 -8.07 7.45
N ILE A 262 5.92 -6.79 7.62
CA ILE A 262 5.03 -5.76 8.17
C ILE A 262 3.74 -5.67 7.36
N THR A 263 3.83 -5.68 6.04
CA THR A 263 2.67 -5.49 5.16
C THR A 263 1.93 -6.77 4.79
N SER A 264 2.45 -7.93 5.18
CA SER A 264 1.77 -9.21 5.02
C SER A 264 0.58 -9.32 5.99
N PRO A 265 -0.43 -10.16 5.71
CA PRO A 265 -1.59 -10.34 6.60
C PRO A 265 -1.19 -10.51 8.06
N GLY A 266 -1.81 -9.77 8.99
CA GLY A 266 -1.47 -9.79 10.42
C GLY A 266 -0.20 -9.02 10.82
N GLY A 267 0.60 -8.53 9.85
CA GLY A 267 1.91 -7.93 10.11
C GLY A 267 1.89 -6.49 10.63
N MET A 268 0.85 -5.73 10.31
CA MET A 268 0.62 -4.37 10.83
C MET A 268 -0.05 -4.40 12.21
N ASN A 269 -0.31 -5.59 12.77
CA ASN A 269 -0.87 -5.73 14.11
C ASN A 269 0.10 -5.30 15.19
N ASP A 270 -0.41 -4.52 16.14
CA ASP A 270 0.31 -4.08 17.33
C ASP A 270 0.41 -5.22 18.34
N ILE A 271 1.17 -6.24 17.94
CA ILE A 271 1.62 -7.30 18.83
C ILE A 271 3.08 -7.02 19.20
N ASN A 272 3.39 -7.15 20.49
CA ASN A 272 4.77 -7.17 21.03
C ASN A 272 5.52 -8.42 20.57
N CYS A 273 5.68 -8.55 19.26
CA CYS A 273 6.22 -9.71 18.59
C CYS A 273 7.20 -9.26 17.52
N ASP A 274 8.39 -9.84 17.62
CA ASP A 274 9.52 -9.63 16.73
C ASP A 274 9.29 -10.34 15.40
N ILE A 275 9.11 -9.57 14.34
CA ILE A 275 8.70 -10.09 13.04
C ILE A 275 9.85 -10.82 12.32
N LEU A 276 11.08 -10.72 12.82
CA LEU A 276 12.29 -11.27 12.22
C LEU A 276 12.71 -12.59 12.87
N LEU A 277 12.69 -12.68 14.20
CA LEU A 277 13.18 -13.85 14.94
C LEU A 277 12.14 -14.96 15.12
N ASN A 278 10.87 -14.71 14.82
CA ASN A 278 9.79 -15.68 14.99
C ASN A 278 9.64 -16.63 13.80
N ASN A 279 10.70 -17.39 13.48
CA ASN A 279 10.76 -18.54 12.56
C ASN A 279 9.66 -18.55 11.48
N GLY A 280 9.61 -17.48 10.69
CA GLY A 280 8.64 -17.35 9.61
C GLY A 280 8.82 -18.43 8.55
N GLN A 281 7.88 -18.47 7.61
CA GLN A 281 7.94 -19.40 6.50
C GLN A 281 7.53 -18.69 5.22
N LEU A 282 8.10 -19.13 4.10
CA LEU A 282 7.63 -18.73 2.79
C LEU A 282 6.29 -19.44 2.54
N GLN A 283 5.21 -18.66 2.47
CA GLN A 283 3.87 -19.11 2.10
C GLN A 283 3.56 -18.52 0.73
N ASN A 284 3.39 -19.38 -0.29
CA ASN A 284 3.12 -18.94 -1.67
C ASN A 284 4.12 -17.90 -2.21
N GLY A 285 5.42 -18.02 -1.88
CA GLY A 285 6.45 -17.06 -2.30
C GLY A 285 6.53 -15.77 -1.46
N VAL A 286 5.67 -15.64 -0.46
CA VAL A 286 5.63 -14.51 0.48
C VAL A 286 6.18 -14.97 1.84
N TRP A 287 7.22 -14.30 2.34
CA TRP A 287 7.67 -14.47 3.72
C TRP A 287 6.61 -13.93 4.67
N ALA A 288 6.09 -14.80 5.53
CA ALA A 288 5.24 -14.43 6.64
C ALA A 288 5.92 -14.86 7.94
N SER A 289 6.06 -13.93 8.90
CA SER A 289 6.55 -14.26 10.23
C SER A 289 5.52 -15.10 10.99
N ARG A 290 5.93 -15.85 12.03
CA ARG A 290 4.94 -16.46 12.92
C ARG A 290 4.15 -15.43 13.74
N CYS A 291 4.70 -14.23 13.97
CA CYS A 291 3.92 -13.15 14.56
C CYS A 291 2.68 -12.86 13.73
N ASN A 292 2.81 -12.91 12.40
CA ASN A 292 1.70 -12.68 11.50
C ASN A 292 0.68 -13.81 11.58
N SER A 293 1.12 -15.09 11.61
CA SER A 293 0.19 -16.21 11.77
C SER A 293 -0.47 -16.24 13.15
N ASP A 294 0.28 -15.94 14.21
CA ASP A 294 -0.25 -15.90 15.57
C ASP A 294 -1.21 -14.72 15.74
N ALA A 295 -0.96 -13.59 15.08
CA ALA A 295 -1.92 -12.51 14.93
C ALA A 295 -3.17 -12.91 14.13
N LEU A 296 -3.07 -13.91 13.24
CA LEU A 296 -4.22 -14.49 12.54
C LEU A 296 -4.94 -15.59 13.35
N ASP A 297 -4.25 -16.25 14.29
CA ASP A 297 -4.77 -17.43 15.00
C ASP A 297 -5.25 -17.10 16.43
N ALA A 298 -4.57 -16.18 17.13
CA ALA A 298 -4.94 -15.69 18.46
C ALA A 298 -5.98 -14.57 18.43
N ASP A 299 -6.27 -14.05 17.24
CA ASP A 299 -7.24 -12.99 17.01
C ASP A 299 -8.57 -13.56 16.49
N PRO A 300 -9.69 -13.42 17.23
CA PRO A 300 -11.02 -13.68 16.70
C PRO A 300 -11.36 -12.86 15.44
N ALA A 301 -10.62 -11.80 15.11
CA ALA A 301 -10.77 -10.96 13.91
C ALA A 301 -10.48 -11.67 12.58
N THR A 302 -9.63 -12.68 12.62
CA THR A 302 -9.03 -13.34 11.46
C THR A 302 -9.56 -14.76 11.31
N GLN A 303 -10.21 -15.28 12.37
CA GLN A 303 -11.19 -16.35 12.28
C GLN A 303 -12.54 -15.78 11.86
N THR A 304 -12.92 -15.84 10.58
CA THR A 304 -14.22 -15.34 10.07
C THR A 304 -15.42 -15.61 11.01
N PRO A 305 -15.93 -14.64 11.81
CA PRO A 305 -17.09 -14.83 12.67
C PRO A 305 -18.39 -14.35 11.98
N PRO A 306 -19.58 -14.80 12.42
CA PRO A 306 -20.86 -14.34 11.87
C PRO A 306 -21.10 -12.84 12.18
N LEU A 307 -21.39 -12.07 11.12
CA LEU A 307 -21.54 -10.61 11.04
C LEU A 307 -22.65 -9.99 11.93
N THR A 308 -22.55 -10.00 13.26
CA THR A 308 -23.60 -9.40 14.12
C THR A 308 -23.18 -8.71 15.44
N ALA A 309 -21.91 -8.33 15.69
CA ALA A 309 -21.57 -7.58 16.91
C ALA A 309 -20.60 -6.42 16.69
N ASP A 310 -20.87 -5.33 17.41
CA ASP A 310 -20.18 -4.02 17.37
C ASP A 310 -18.67 -4.10 17.68
N ASP A 311 -18.18 -5.24 18.20
CA ASP A 311 -16.74 -5.50 18.37
C ASP A 311 -16.01 -5.74 17.02
N GLY A 312 -16.71 -6.08 15.94
CA GLY A 312 -16.10 -6.34 14.63
C GLY A 312 -15.40 -5.12 13.98
N ALA A 313 -15.71 -3.90 14.42
CA ALA A 313 -15.13 -2.67 13.87
C ALA A 313 -13.70 -2.37 14.38
N GLU A 314 -13.32 -2.85 15.57
CA GLU A 314 -11.98 -2.64 16.15
C GLU A 314 -10.95 -3.62 15.55
N TYR A 315 -11.42 -4.74 15.00
CA TYR A 315 -10.61 -5.91 14.67
C TYR A 315 -10.47 -6.16 13.15
N LEU A 316 -11.34 -5.56 12.33
CA LEU A 316 -11.13 -5.43 10.88
C LEU A 316 -9.87 -4.60 10.52
N ASN A 317 -9.12 -4.08 11.51
CA ASN A 317 -8.24 -2.90 11.46
C ASN A 317 -6.84 -3.02 10.87
N ILE A 318 -6.35 -4.23 10.63
CA ILE A 318 -4.94 -4.40 10.92
C ILE A 318 -4.07 -4.79 9.72
N ASN A 319 -4.66 -4.92 8.53
CA ASN A 319 -3.90 -4.94 7.28
C ASN A 319 -4.63 -4.15 6.17
N LEU A 320 -4.15 -2.95 5.88
CA LEU A 320 -4.69 -2.07 4.84
C LEU A 320 -4.61 -2.68 3.42
N PHE A 321 -3.58 -3.45 3.06
CA PHE A 321 -3.56 -4.15 1.77
C PHE A 321 -4.71 -5.15 1.68
N ALA A 322 -4.95 -5.94 2.72
CA ALA A 322 -6.06 -6.89 2.74
C ALA A 322 -7.43 -6.19 2.70
N ARG A 323 -7.56 -4.95 3.18
CA ARG A 323 -8.80 -4.17 3.05
C ARG A 323 -9.05 -3.69 1.63
N PHE A 324 -8.01 -3.18 0.98
CA PHE A 324 -8.13 -2.72 -0.40
C PHE A 324 -8.28 -3.85 -1.42
N PHE A 325 -7.69 -5.01 -1.14
CA PHE A 325 -7.60 -6.13 -2.08
C PHE A 325 -8.37 -7.38 -1.64
N GLY A 326 -9.03 -7.36 -0.48
CA GLY A 326 -9.76 -8.49 0.09
C GLY A 326 -11.02 -8.86 -0.69
N LYS A 327 -11.67 -9.97 -0.30
CA LYS A 327 -12.73 -10.71 -1.02
C LYS A 327 -14.00 -9.93 -1.44
N SER A 328 -14.09 -8.60 -1.31
CA SER A 328 -15.29 -7.82 -1.62
C SER A 328 -15.43 -7.32 -3.07
N ASP A 329 -14.51 -7.64 -3.97
CA ASP A 329 -14.67 -7.33 -5.41
C ASP A 329 -15.29 -8.49 -6.23
N ALA A 330 -15.77 -9.55 -5.57
CA ALA A 330 -16.59 -10.58 -6.19
C ALA A 330 -18.08 -10.25 -6.00
N SER A 331 -18.61 -9.40 -6.88
CA SER A 331 -20.05 -9.43 -7.23
C SER A 331 -20.34 -10.60 -8.15
#